data_AF-A0AAV1HPP4-F1
#
_entry.id   AF-A0AAV1HPP4-F1
#
_cell.length_a   1.000
_cell.length_b   1.000
_cell.length_c   1.000
_cell.angle_alpha   90.00
_cell.angle_beta   90.00
_cell.angle_gamma   90.00
#
_symmetry.space_group_name_H-M   'P 1'
#
loop_
_entity.id
_entity.type
_entity.pdbx_description
1 polymer ?
#
loop_
_entity_poly.entity_id
_entity_poly.type
_entity_poly.pdbx_seq_one_letter_code
_entity_poly.pdbx_strand_id
1 'polypeptide(L)'
;MPAAWYNTWPSHFKEVECFQQQVEPILYQYGVDMVYTGHTHAYERSNRVYKYSLDPCAPTHILIGDGGNIEGTQTQTIDQAYSTTAACLKPPSTAPPFCATFQNGQYCPLTQPPQSAYREASFGHGILEFLSPTEAMWEWHRNQDGFDVVTDSFTFVRNTSCPNQAGFPTDKVFDPITAKASKLHDTENIFSNFWDKVTAGK
;
A
#
# COMPACT_ATOMS: atom_id res chain seq x y z
N MET A 1 -7.61 4.57 -2.45
CA MET A 1 -7.68 6.05 -2.32
C MET A 1 -6.48 6.65 -3.04
N PRO A 2 -6.50 7.89 -3.56
CA PRO A 2 -5.38 8.39 -4.34
C PRO A 2 -4.07 8.51 -3.54
N ALA A 3 -4.08 9.18 -2.38
CA ALA A 3 -2.88 9.45 -1.59
C ALA A 3 -2.73 8.55 -0.35
N ALA A 4 -1.49 8.18 -0.03
CA ALA A 4 -1.13 7.34 1.11
C ALA A 4 -1.14 8.09 2.44
N TRP A 5 -1.61 7.42 3.49
CA TRP A 5 -1.66 7.92 4.87
C TRP A 5 -0.34 7.67 5.60
N TYR A 6 0.09 6.41 5.63
CA TYR A 6 1.31 5.94 6.29
C TYR A 6 2.54 5.96 5.38
N ASN A 7 2.63 6.97 4.51
CA ASN A 7 3.73 7.18 3.59
C ASN A 7 5.04 7.48 4.34
N THR A 8 6.12 6.76 4.07
CA THR A 8 7.46 7.05 4.61
C THR A 8 8.45 7.53 3.55
N TRP A 9 7.94 8.10 2.47
CA TRP A 9 8.72 8.82 1.47
C TRP A 9 8.60 10.34 1.68
N PRO A 10 9.64 11.13 1.31
CA PRO A 10 9.60 12.59 1.42
C PRO A 10 8.47 13.22 0.61
N SER A 11 8.27 12.73 -0.61
CA SER A 11 7.20 13.17 -1.49
C SER A 11 5.85 12.81 -0.87
N HIS A 12 4.98 13.81 -0.74
CA HIS A 12 3.63 13.66 -0.19
C HIS A 12 3.58 13.14 1.26
N PHE A 13 4.66 13.32 2.04
CA PHE A 13 4.72 12.91 3.43
C PHE A 13 3.64 13.65 4.26
N LYS A 14 2.73 12.90 4.89
CA LYS A 14 1.62 13.44 5.69
C LYS A 14 0.77 14.51 4.96
N GLU A 15 0.72 14.46 3.63
CA GLU A 15 -0.02 15.46 2.83
C GLU A 15 -1.53 15.44 3.15
N VAL A 16 -2.08 14.24 3.34
CA VAL A 16 -3.52 14.02 3.54
C VAL A 16 -3.90 13.69 4.99
N GLU A 17 -3.09 14.13 5.95
CA GLU A 17 -3.25 13.82 7.37
C GLU A 17 -4.60 14.27 7.94
N CYS A 18 -5.10 15.43 7.49
CA CYS A 18 -6.43 15.92 7.88
C CYS A 18 -7.54 14.92 7.49
N PHE A 19 -7.44 14.37 6.27
CA PHE A 19 -8.41 13.44 5.75
C PHE A 19 -8.29 12.09 6.46
N GLN A 20 -7.07 11.60 6.70
CA GLN A 20 -6.82 10.41 7.51
C GLN A 20 -7.54 10.52 8.86
N GLN A 21 -7.36 11.61 9.61
CA GLN A 21 -7.94 11.74 10.95
C GLN A 21 -9.48 11.67 10.98
N GLN A 22 -10.16 12.03 9.88
CA GLN A 22 -11.62 11.96 9.79
C GLN A 22 -12.11 10.59 9.34
N VAL A 23 -11.36 9.90 8.47
CA VAL A 23 -11.82 8.68 7.79
C VAL A 23 -11.25 7.41 8.41
N GLU A 24 -10.04 7.46 8.96
CA GLU A 24 -9.38 6.33 9.60
C GLU A 24 -10.23 5.67 10.70
N PRO A 25 -10.91 6.42 11.61
CA PRO A 25 -11.78 5.81 12.61
C PRO A 25 -12.95 5.03 11.99
N ILE A 26 -13.46 5.49 10.83
CA ILE A 26 -14.56 4.83 10.12
C ILE A 26 -14.05 3.52 9.50
N LEU A 27 -12.92 3.55 8.79
CA LEU A 27 -12.35 2.32 8.20
C LEU A 27 -11.98 1.29 9.27
N TYR A 28 -11.46 1.75 10.40
CA TYR A 28 -11.16 0.89 11.54
C TYR A 28 -12.43 0.30 12.15
N GLN A 29 -13.48 1.11 12.38
CA GLN A 29 -14.75 0.64 12.94
C GLN A 29 -15.41 -0.45 12.09
N TYR A 30 -15.34 -0.31 10.77
CA TYR A 30 -15.93 -1.27 9.82
C TYR A 30 -14.98 -2.41 9.44
N GLY A 31 -13.85 -2.57 10.13
CA GLY A 31 -12.98 -3.73 9.94
C GLY A 31 -12.39 -3.83 8.54
N VAL A 32 -11.97 -2.72 7.95
CA VAL A 32 -11.26 -2.75 6.66
C VAL A 32 -9.97 -3.57 6.79
N ASP A 33 -9.75 -4.51 5.86
CA ASP A 33 -8.59 -5.39 5.86
C ASP A 33 -7.34 -4.73 5.28
N MET A 34 -7.51 -4.10 4.11
CA MET A 34 -6.42 -3.52 3.34
C MET A 34 -6.86 -2.22 2.68
N VAL A 35 -5.92 -1.28 2.54
CA VAL A 35 -6.12 0.02 1.88
C VAL A 35 -5.06 0.20 0.81
N TYR A 36 -5.48 0.27 -0.45
CA TYR A 36 -4.59 0.52 -1.59
C TYR A 36 -4.57 2.01 -1.96
N THR A 37 -3.37 2.53 -2.19
CA THR A 37 -3.10 3.92 -2.53
C THR A 37 -2.02 4.07 -3.60
N GLY A 38 -2.00 5.21 -4.29
CA GLY A 38 -0.96 5.56 -5.26
C GLY A 38 -0.36 6.92 -4.90
N HIS A 39 -0.27 7.82 -5.88
CA HIS A 39 0.20 9.21 -5.74
C HIS A 39 1.70 9.35 -5.45
N THR A 40 2.22 8.68 -4.42
CA THR A 40 3.66 8.62 -4.17
C THR A 40 4.32 7.57 -5.09
N HIS A 41 5.34 7.97 -5.84
CA HIS A 41 5.97 7.13 -6.88
C HIS A 41 6.96 6.11 -6.34
N ALA A 42 6.47 5.21 -5.50
CA ALA A 42 7.22 4.10 -4.93
C ALA A 42 6.26 2.99 -4.48
N TYR A 43 6.82 1.85 -4.10
CA TYR A 43 6.11 0.80 -3.41
C TYR A 43 6.38 0.89 -1.90
N GLU A 44 5.32 0.77 -1.09
CA GLU A 44 5.45 0.61 0.36
C GLU A 44 4.28 -0.20 0.92
N ARG A 45 4.60 -1.14 1.81
CA ARG A 45 3.65 -1.94 2.56
C ARG A 45 3.82 -1.67 4.04
N SER A 46 2.72 -1.36 4.70
CA SER A 46 2.71 -1.20 6.15
C SER A 46 2.53 -2.54 6.88
N ASN A 47 2.91 -2.59 8.15
CA ASN A 47 2.28 -3.48 9.11
C ASN A 47 0.86 -2.95 9.42
N ARG A 48 0.01 -3.75 10.07
CA ARG A 48 -1.30 -3.28 10.51
C ARG A 48 -1.13 -2.09 11.47
N VAL A 49 -1.77 -0.98 11.15
CA VAL A 49 -1.53 0.29 11.84
C VAL A 49 -2.81 1.11 11.96
N TYR A 50 -3.04 1.64 13.17
CA TYR A 50 -4.12 2.57 13.46
C TYR A 50 -3.57 3.71 14.31
N LYS A 51 -3.82 4.96 13.89
CA LYS A 51 -3.30 6.17 14.54
C LYS A 51 -1.80 6.09 14.85
N TYR A 52 -1.01 5.68 13.85
CA TYR A 52 0.45 5.51 13.95
C TYR A 52 0.92 4.49 14.99
N SER A 53 0.02 3.65 15.52
CA SER A 53 0.35 2.58 16.45
C SER A 53 0.07 1.23 15.79
N LEU A 54 0.97 0.27 15.99
CA LEU A 54 0.74 -1.10 15.52
C LEU A 54 -0.49 -1.67 16.23
N ASP A 55 -1.43 -2.18 15.44
CA ASP A 55 -2.68 -2.71 15.94
C ASP A 55 -3.09 -3.94 15.11
N PRO A 56 -3.22 -5.14 15.71
CA PRO A 56 -3.54 -6.36 14.98
C PRO A 56 -4.96 -6.36 14.35
N CYS A 57 -5.82 -5.42 14.72
CA CYS A 57 -7.18 -5.27 14.21
C CYS A 57 -7.30 -4.16 13.15
N ALA A 58 -6.21 -3.47 12.84
CA ALA A 58 -6.18 -2.40 11.86
C ALA A 58 -5.93 -2.89 10.43
N PRO A 59 -6.30 -2.07 9.42
CA PRO A 59 -5.96 -2.35 8.03
C PRO A 59 -4.45 -2.37 7.78
N THR A 60 -4.06 -3.13 6.76
CA THR A 60 -2.74 -3.02 6.12
C THR A 60 -2.81 -1.98 5.02
N HIS A 61 -1.87 -1.03 4.96
CA HIS A 61 -1.80 -0.03 3.92
C HIS A 61 -0.77 -0.42 2.87
N ILE A 62 -1.17 -0.37 1.60
CA ILE A 62 -0.34 -0.65 0.44
C ILE A 62 -0.29 0.61 -0.41
N LEU A 63 0.90 1.21 -0.50
CA LEU A 63 1.25 2.21 -1.48
C LEU A 63 1.79 1.49 -2.72
N ILE A 64 1.11 1.68 -3.85
CA ILE A 64 1.41 1.10 -5.16
C ILE A 64 1.30 2.19 -6.24
N GLY A 65 2.00 3.31 -6.01
CA GLY A 65 2.02 4.48 -6.92
C GLY A 65 3.13 4.43 -7.97
N ASP A 66 3.76 3.27 -8.11
CA ASP A 66 4.98 2.98 -8.86
C ASP A 66 4.73 2.45 -10.28
N GLY A 67 3.66 2.93 -10.94
CA GLY A 67 3.23 2.43 -12.25
C GLY A 67 4.06 2.86 -13.46
N GLY A 68 5.18 3.58 -13.31
CA GLY A 68 6.05 3.95 -14.44
C GLY A 68 5.79 5.31 -15.08
N ASN A 69 5.32 6.31 -14.33
CA ASN A 69 5.10 7.65 -14.86
C ASN A 69 6.41 8.41 -15.15
N ILE A 70 6.32 9.49 -15.93
CA ILE A 70 7.48 10.27 -16.42
C ILE A 70 8.24 11.03 -15.31
N GLU A 71 7.64 11.24 -14.14
CA GLU A 71 8.27 11.98 -13.04
C GLU A 71 9.37 11.16 -12.33
N GLY A 72 9.42 9.84 -12.60
CA GLY A 72 10.40 8.93 -12.02
C GLY A 72 9.98 8.36 -10.66
N THR A 73 10.80 7.45 -10.12
CA THR A 73 10.61 6.87 -8.79
C THR A 73 11.18 7.78 -7.69
N GLN A 74 10.77 7.55 -6.44
CA GLN A 74 11.46 8.13 -5.29
C GLN A 74 12.96 7.74 -5.27
N THR A 75 13.79 8.52 -4.59
CA THR A 75 15.25 8.26 -4.52
C THR A 75 15.77 8.04 -3.11
N GLN A 76 14.99 8.43 -2.10
CA GLN A 76 15.36 8.38 -0.70
C GLN A 76 14.10 8.37 0.16
N THR A 77 14.14 7.66 1.28
CA THR A 77 13.04 7.61 2.25
C THR A 77 13.03 8.86 3.14
N ILE A 78 11.93 9.11 3.86
CA ILE A 78 11.80 10.28 4.74
C ILE A 78 12.91 10.32 5.80
N ASP A 79 13.23 9.17 6.39
CA ASP A 79 14.27 9.02 7.39
C ASP A 79 15.67 9.19 6.80
N GLN A 80 15.90 8.87 5.52
CA GLN A 80 17.18 9.13 4.85
C GLN A 80 17.34 10.60 4.45
N ALA A 81 16.28 11.21 3.92
CA ALA A 81 16.30 12.60 3.48
C ALA A 81 16.43 13.59 4.64
N TYR A 82 15.96 13.22 5.84
CA TYR A 82 15.88 14.12 6.98
C TYR A 82 16.60 13.64 8.26
N SER A 83 17.37 12.52 8.21
CA SER A 83 18.04 11.90 9.38
C SER A 83 18.87 12.85 10.26
N THR A 84 19.28 14.01 9.76
CA THR A 84 20.17 14.95 10.45
C THR A 84 19.58 16.33 10.69
N THR A 85 18.30 16.57 10.39
CA THR A 85 17.76 17.93 10.27
C THR A 85 16.69 18.28 11.29
N ALA A 86 16.79 19.49 11.84
CA ALA A 86 15.73 20.14 12.62
C ALA A 86 14.39 20.25 11.85
N ALA A 87 14.38 19.97 10.54
CA ALA A 87 13.20 19.84 9.71
C ALA A 87 12.23 18.77 10.23
N CYS A 88 12.72 17.68 10.84
CA CYS A 88 11.83 16.67 11.46
C CYS A 88 11.20 17.09 12.79
N LEU A 89 11.49 18.29 13.30
CA LEU A 89 10.87 18.79 14.54
C LEU A 89 9.58 19.57 14.30
N LYS A 90 9.32 20.01 13.06
CA LYS A 90 8.16 20.85 12.76
C LYS A 90 7.52 20.50 11.40
N PRO A 91 6.19 20.54 11.29
CA PRO A 91 5.52 20.43 10.01
C PRO A 91 5.92 21.60 9.09
N PRO A 92 5.82 21.42 7.76
CA PRO A 92 6.00 22.52 6.82
C PRO A 92 4.95 23.62 7.09
N SER A 93 5.29 24.88 6.81
CA SER A 93 4.40 26.03 7.07
C SER A 93 3.09 25.99 6.30
N THR A 94 3.01 25.17 5.25
CA THR A 94 1.82 24.93 4.43
C THR A 94 0.86 23.90 5.04
N ALA A 95 1.30 23.09 6.00
CA ALA A 95 0.45 22.11 6.65
C ALA A 95 -0.48 22.79 7.66
N PRO A 96 -1.80 22.51 7.65
CA PRO A 96 -2.71 23.01 8.67
C PRO A 96 -2.28 22.54 10.07
N PRO A 97 -2.02 23.44 11.04
CA PRO A 97 -1.44 23.07 12.33
C PRO A 97 -2.26 22.03 13.11
N PHE A 98 -3.59 22.08 13.00
CA PHE A 98 -4.50 21.17 13.71
C PHE A 98 -4.47 19.73 13.18
N CYS A 99 -3.92 19.50 11.98
CA CYS A 99 -3.77 18.16 11.42
C CYS A 99 -2.39 17.57 11.65
N ALA A 100 -1.40 18.36 12.10
CA ALA A 100 -0.04 17.85 12.25
C ALA A 100 0.03 16.84 13.41
N THR A 101 0.33 15.58 13.10
CA THR A 101 0.59 14.54 14.10
C THR A 101 2.09 14.39 14.34
N PHE A 102 2.45 14.05 15.58
CA PHE A 102 3.82 13.83 16.00
C PHE A 102 3.93 12.47 16.68
N GLN A 103 5.00 11.75 16.38
CA GLN A 103 5.34 10.47 16.99
C GLN A 103 6.58 10.69 17.84
N ASN A 104 6.49 10.44 19.16
CA ASN A 104 7.57 10.69 20.12
C ASN A 104 8.14 12.13 20.06
N GLY A 105 7.28 13.11 19.83
CA GLY A 105 7.67 14.52 19.71
C GLY A 105 8.32 14.90 18.37
N GLN A 106 8.39 13.98 17.41
CA GLN A 106 8.96 14.20 16.08
C GLN A 106 7.87 14.19 15.01
N TYR A 107 8.03 15.05 13.99
CA TYR A 107 7.12 15.12 12.85
C TYR A 107 7.38 14.03 11.82
N CYS A 108 8.66 13.75 11.53
CA CYS A 108 9.10 12.59 10.74
C CYS A 108 9.95 11.62 11.57
N PRO A 109 9.97 10.32 11.20
CA PRO A 109 10.80 9.34 11.88
C PRO A 109 12.28 9.49 11.45
N LEU A 110 13.21 9.17 12.35
CA LEU A 110 14.65 9.21 12.08
C LEU A 110 15.23 7.89 11.54
N THR A 111 14.41 6.84 11.54
CA THR A 111 14.72 5.50 11.00
C THR A 111 13.42 4.94 10.40
N GLN A 112 13.50 3.82 9.69
CA GLN A 112 12.29 3.12 9.23
C GLN A 112 11.35 2.87 10.41
N PRO A 113 10.14 3.46 10.41
CA PRO A 113 9.26 3.33 11.55
C PRO A 113 8.64 1.92 11.57
N PRO A 114 8.27 1.37 12.74
CA PRO A 114 7.81 -0.02 12.86
C PRO A 114 6.58 -0.37 12.01
N GLN A 115 5.74 0.62 11.70
CA GLN A 115 4.60 0.40 10.81
C GLN A 115 4.98 0.28 9.33
N SER A 116 6.19 0.67 8.89
CA SER A 116 6.64 0.46 7.52
C SER A 116 7.32 -0.90 7.42
N ALA A 117 6.61 -1.91 6.91
CA ALA A 117 7.09 -3.28 6.86
C ALA A 117 8.04 -3.53 5.69
N TYR A 118 7.71 -2.99 4.53
CA TYR A 118 8.54 -3.06 3.31
C TYR A 118 8.39 -1.75 2.54
N ARG A 119 9.47 -1.28 1.92
CA ARG A 119 9.44 -0.11 1.05
C ARG A 119 10.57 -0.18 0.03
N GLU A 120 10.26 0.15 -1.21
CA GLU A 120 11.24 0.15 -2.28
C GLU A 120 10.87 1.14 -3.38
N ALA A 121 11.89 1.83 -3.91
CA ALA A 121 11.76 2.72 -5.04
C ALA A 121 12.09 2.00 -6.35
N SER A 122 11.17 1.16 -6.80
CA SER A 122 11.20 0.50 -8.10
C SER A 122 9.85 0.68 -8.75
N PHE A 123 9.80 0.67 -10.08
CA PHE A 123 8.51 0.55 -10.78
C PHE A 123 8.03 -0.90 -10.69
N GLY A 124 6.72 -1.08 -10.64
CA GLY A 124 6.15 -2.39 -10.44
C GLY A 124 4.64 -2.43 -10.50
N HIS A 125 4.09 -3.58 -10.14
CA HIS A 125 2.66 -3.81 -10.00
C HIS A 125 2.39 -4.87 -8.93
N GLY A 126 1.16 -4.89 -8.43
CA GLY A 126 0.75 -5.84 -7.40
C GLY A 126 -0.33 -6.80 -7.85
N ILE A 127 -0.34 -7.99 -7.26
CA ILE A 127 -1.33 -9.04 -7.49
C ILE A 127 -1.92 -9.42 -6.14
N LEU A 128 -3.25 -9.33 -6.02
CA LEU A 128 -4.00 -9.81 -4.87
C LEU A 128 -4.77 -11.06 -5.26
N GLU A 129 -4.53 -12.16 -4.55
CA GLU A 129 -5.25 -13.42 -4.70
C GLU A 129 -5.99 -13.76 -3.41
N PHE A 130 -7.32 -13.88 -3.50
CA PHE A 130 -8.12 -14.36 -2.37
C PHE A 130 -8.04 -15.88 -2.32
N LEU A 131 -7.62 -16.41 -1.16
CA LEU A 131 -7.43 -17.84 -0.93
C LEU A 131 -8.63 -18.45 -0.20
N SER A 132 -9.20 -17.71 0.75
CA SER A 132 -10.35 -18.11 1.56
C SER A 132 -11.10 -16.87 2.06
N PRO A 133 -12.22 -17.01 2.80
CA PRO A 133 -12.91 -15.86 3.42
C PRO A 133 -12.04 -15.05 4.39
N THR A 134 -10.97 -15.65 4.93
CA THR A 134 -10.09 -15.04 5.92
C THR A 134 -8.66 -14.84 5.43
N GLU A 135 -8.32 -15.34 4.24
CA GLU A 135 -6.95 -15.34 3.74
C GLU A 135 -6.85 -14.76 2.33
N ALA A 136 -5.88 -13.88 2.14
CA ALA A 136 -5.50 -13.36 0.83
C ALA A 136 -3.98 -13.29 0.72
N MET A 137 -3.44 -13.62 -0.44
CA MET A 137 -2.04 -13.47 -0.78
C MET A 137 -1.84 -12.18 -1.57
N TRP A 138 -0.88 -11.37 -1.14
CA TRP A 138 -0.42 -10.21 -1.90
C TRP A 138 1.00 -10.47 -2.38
N GLU A 139 1.24 -10.09 -3.64
CA GLU A 139 2.55 -10.09 -4.26
C GLU A 139 2.79 -8.75 -4.94
N TRP A 140 4.04 -8.29 -4.91
CA TRP A 140 4.52 -7.15 -5.69
C TRP A 140 5.70 -7.58 -6.55
N HIS A 141 5.62 -7.17 -7.82
CA HIS A 141 6.50 -7.56 -8.90
C HIS A 141 7.14 -6.31 -9.49
N ARG A 142 8.48 -6.29 -9.55
CA ARG A 142 9.23 -5.16 -10.10
C ARG A 142 9.34 -5.27 -11.61
N ASN A 143 9.29 -4.12 -12.29
CA ASN A 143 9.36 -4.07 -13.74
C ASN A 143 10.73 -4.47 -14.30
N GLN A 144 11.81 -4.28 -13.54
CA GLN A 144 13.16 -4.67 -13.97
C GLN A 144 13.47 -6.16 -13.81
N ASP A 145 12.62 -6.90 -13.09
CA ASP A 145 12.79 -8.33 -12.89
C ASP A 145 12.04 -9.12 -13.97
N GLY A 146 12.21 -10.44 -14.00
CA GLY A 146 11.39 -11.31 -14.84
C GLY A 146 9.93 -11.32 -14.38
N PHE A 147 9.00 -11.62 -15.30
CA PHE A 147 7.55 -11.60 -15.04
C PHE A 147 7.10 -12.46 -13.84
N ASP A 148 7.80 -13.55 -13.54
CA ASP A 148 7.46 -14.48 -12.46
C ASP A 148 8.24 -14.19 -11.16
N VAL A 149 9.00 -13.10 -11.09
CA VAL A 149 9.86 -12.77 -9.93
C VAL A 149 9.10 -11.88 -8.96
N VAL A 150 8.59 -12.51 -7.90
CA VAL A 150 8.00 -11.81 -6.76
C VAL A 150 9.10 -11.17 -5.92
N THR A 151 9.02 -9.86 -5.70
CA THR A 151 9.99 -9.13 -4.86
C THR A 151 9.52 -9.02 -3.42
N ASP A 152 8.26 -8.65 -3.21
CA ASP A 152 7.64 -8.63 -1.88
C ASP A 152 6.36 -9.46 -1.92
N SER A 153 6.11 -10.23 -0.86
CA SER A 153 4.87 -10.97 -0.70
C SER A 153 4.48 -11.08 0.77
N PHE A 154 3.17 -11.19 1.00
CA PHE A 154 2.66 -11.58 2.31
C PHE A 154 1.30 -12.26 2.19
N THR A 155 1.04 -13.20 3.10
CA THR A 155 -0.29 -13.75 3.31
C THR A 155 -0.97 -12.94 4.41
N PHE A 156 -2.03 -12.24 4.05
CA PHE A 156 -2.92 -11.60 4.99
C PHE A 156 -3.88 -12.63 5.57
N VAL A 157 -3.92 -12.68 6.90
CA VAL A 157 -4.93 -13.44 7.64
C VAL A 157 -5.78 -12.47 8.43
N ARG A 158 -7.08 -12.46 8.17
CA ARG A 158 -8.05 -11.67 8.94
C ARG A 158 -8.08 -12.17 10.37
N ASN A 159 -7.87 -11.27 11.33
CA ASN A 159 -7.97 -11.62 12.73
C ASN A 159 -9.45 -11.61 13.19
N THR A 160 -10.06 -12.80 13.23
CA THR A 160 -11.47 -12.98 13.59
C THR A 160 -11.75 -12.74 15.09
N SER A 161 -10.71 -12.65 15.94
CA SER A 161 -10.89 -12.28 17.34
C SER A 161 -11.09 -10.76 17.54
N CYS A 162 -10.90 -9.97 16.50
CA CYS A 162 -11.02 -8.52 16.58
C CYS A 162 -12.50 -8.09 16.67
N PRO A 163 -12.89 -7.20 17.61
CA PRO A 163 -14.28 -6.77 17.75
C PRO A 163 -14.86 -6.11 16.50
N ASN A 164 -14.04 -5.35 15.76
CA ASN A 164 -14.42 -4.72 14.49
C ASN A 164 -14.54 -5.72 13.32
N GLN A 165 -14.25 -7.01 13.55
CA GLN A 165 -14.34 -8.08 12.55
C GLN A 165 -15.44 -9.11 12.88
N ALA A 166 -16.09 -9.01 14.05
CA ALA A 166 -16.94 -10.05 14.64
C ALA A 166 -18.27 -10.35 13.90
N GLY A 167 -18.52 -9.73 12.74
CA GLY A 167 -19.74 -9.92 11.95
C GLY A 167 -19.52 -10.31 10.50
N PHE A 168 -18.27 -10.51 10.07
CA PHE A 168 -17.99 -10.89 8.69
C PHE A 168 -18.07 -12.42 8.50
N PRO A 169 -18.70 -12.91 7.40
CA PRO A 169 -18.79 -14.35 7.14
C PRO A 169 -17.41 -14.98 7.03
N THR A 170 -17.16 -16.03 7.81
CA THR A 170 -15.90 -16.81 7.79
C THR A 170 -16.05 -18.15 7.09
N ASP A 171 -17.28 -18.50 6.72
CA ASP A 171 -17.73 -19.82 6.27
C ASP A 171 -18.26 -19.83 4.83
N LYS A 172 -18.27 -18.67 4.14
CA LYS A 172 -18.67 -18.64 2.74
C LYS A 172 -17.67 -19.46 1.92
N VAL A 173 -18.17 -20.51 1.26
CA VAL A 173 -17.37 -21.34 0.36
C VAL A 173 -16.81 -20.43 -0.74
N PHE A 174 -15.50 -20.19 -0.70
CA PHE A 174 -14.79 -19.58 -1.80
C PHE A 174 -14.78 -20.61 -2.93
N ASP A 175 -15.56 -20.40 -3.99
CA ASP A 175 -15.55 -21.30 -5.15
C ASP A 175 -14.32 -20.99 -6.01
N PRO A 176 -13.25 -21.81 -5.97
CA PRO A 176 -12.04 -21.54 -6.72
C PRO A 176 -12.25 -21.76 -8.21
N ILE A 177 -13.30 -22.48 -8.63
CA ILE A 177 -13.57 -22.82 -10.03
C ILE A 177 -14.06 -21.59 -10.79
N THR A 178 -14.89 -20.76 -10.16
CA THR A 178 -15.31 -19.48 -10.74
C THR A 178 -14.19 -18.42 -10.68
N ALA A 179 -13.30 -18.48 -9.68
CA ALA A 179 -12.17 -17.55 -9.53
C ALA A 179 -10.96 -17.88 -10.44
N LYS A 180 -10.72 -19.16 -10.78
CA LYS A 180 -9.67 -19.57 -11.73
C LYS A 180 -10.11 -19.53 -13.19
N ALA A 181 -11.41 -19.66 -13.48
CA ALA A 181 -11.91 -19.60 -14.86
C ALA A 181 -11.67 -18.25 -15.55
N SER A 182 -11.45 -17.16 -14.80
CA SER A 182 -11.07 -15.85 -15.35
C SER A 182 -9.56 -15.67 -15.58
N LYS A 183 -8.71 -16.57 -15.03
CA LYS A 183 -7.24 -16.37 -14.99
C LYS A 183 -6.44 -17.08 -16.09
N LEU A 184 -7.06 -17.91 -16.95
CA LEU A 184 -6.32 -18.66 -17.97
C LEU A 184 -6.76 -18.42 -19.42
N HIS A 185 -7.88 -17.74 -19.69
CA HIS A 185 -8.38 -17.60 -21.06
C HIS A 185 -8.15 -16.24 -21.75
N ASP A 186 -7.69 -15.21 -21.02
CA ASP A 186 -7.57 -13.84 -21.56
C ASP A 186 -6.16 -13.24 -21.58
N THR A 187 -5.18 -13.76 -20.83
CA THR A 187 -3.83 -13.18 -20.82
C THR A 187 -3.07 -13.48 -22.11
N GLU A 188 -3.18 -14.67 -22.68
CA GLU A 188 -2.55 -15.00 -23.97
C GLU A 188 -3.16 -14.22 -25.16
N ASN A 189 -4.44 -13.81 -25.05
CA ASN A 189 -5.13 -13.05 -26.09
C ASN A 189 -4.91 -11.53 -25.99
N ILE A 190 -4.66 -10.97 -24.81
CA ILE A 190 -4.43 -9.52 -24.67
C ILE A 190 -3.01 -9.15 -25.14
N PHE A 191 -2.00 -9.96 -24.81
CA PHE A 191 -0.62 -9.69 -25.22
C PHE A 191 -0.40 -9.90 -26.73
N SER A 192 -1.00 -10.93 -27.33
CA SER A 192 -0.91 -11.16 -28.78
C SER A 192 -1.56 -10.03 -29.59
N ASN A 193 -2.77 -9.62 -29.22
CA ASN A 193 -3.49 -8.52 -29.89
C ASN A 193 -2.82 -7.14 -29.73
N PHE A 194 -2.05 -6.93 -28.67
CA PHE A 194 -1.27 -5.70 -28.49
C PHE A 194 -0.05 -5.68 -29.43
N TRP A 195 0.71 -6.78 -29.49
CA TRP A 195 1.88 -6.87 -30.38
C TRP A 195 1.52 -6.85 -31.86
N ASP A 196 0.44 -7.53 -32.26
CA ASP A 196 -0.04 -7.52 -33.66
C ASP A 196 -0.42 -6.10 -34.12
N LYS A 197 -1.01 -5.29 -33.23
CA LYS A 197 -1.34 -3.89 -33.53
C LYS A 197 -0.12 -2.96 -33.55
N VAL A 198 0.93 -3.28 -32.81
CA VAL A 198 2.19 -2.52 -32.79
C VAL A 198 3.04 -2.84 -34.02
N THR A 199 2.99 -4.06 -34.56
CA THR A 199 3.72 -4.45 -35.77
C THR A 199 2.98 -4.17 -37.07
N ALA A 200 1.65 -4.05 -37.06
CA ALA A 200 0.84 -3.73 -38.24
C ALA A 200 0.84 -2.23 -38.63
N GLY A 201 1.53 -1.37 -37.86
CA GLY A 201 1.65 0.07 -38.08
C GLY A 201 2.96 0.52 -38.72
N LYS A 202 3.57 -0.29 -39.59
CA LYS A 202 4.71 0.10 -40.46
C LYS A 202 4.41 -0.21 -41.91
#